data_AF-A0A2A4FZC5-F1
#
_entry.id   AF-A0A2A4FZC5-F1
#
_cell.length_a   1.000
_cell.length_b   1.000
_cell.length_c   1.000
_cell.angle_alpha   90.00
_cell.angle_beta   90.00
_cell.angle_gamma   90.00
#
_symmetry.space_group_name_H-M   'P 1'
#
loop_
_entity.id
_entity.type
_entity.pdbx_description
1 polymer ?
#
loop_
_entity_poly.entity_id
_entity_poly.type
_entity_poly.pdbx_seq_one_letter_code
_entity_poly.pdbx_strand_id
1 'polypeptide(L)' 'MDLNQLYYRHQLSLMSAGSASSDETRRAFIDQADRYASRINHASVGRPAKSPRRYLLRSARSILGLASRFAA' A
#
# COMPACT_ATOMS: atom_id res chain seq x y z
N MET A 1 5.17 -16.59 3.03
CA MET A 1 3.73 -16.35 3.29
C MET A 1 3.31 -15.14 2.47
N ASP A 2 2.28 -15.27 1.64
CA ASP A 2 1.82 -14.17 0.77
C ASP A 2 0.95 -13.14 1.52
N LEU A 3 0.68 -12.00 0.87
CA LEU A 3 -0.09 -10.90 1.45
C LEU A 3 -1.57 -11.27 1.70
N ASN A 4 -2.19 -12.05 0.83
CA ASN A 4 -3.56 -12.52 1.01
C ASN A 4 -3.68 -13.47 2.21
N GLN A 5 -2.68 -14.35 2.41
CA GLN A 5 -2.60 -15.18 3.61
C GLN A 5 -2.46 -14.36 4.89
N LEU A 6 -1.72 -13.24 4.85
CA LEU A 6 -1.63 -12.33 6.00
C LEU A 6 -2.97 -11.68 6.33
N TYR A 7 -3.68 -11.19 5.31
CA TYR A 7 -5.03 -10.64 5.48
C TYR A 7 -6.02 -11.66 6.01
N TYR A 8 -6.01 -12.88 5.46
CA TYR A 8 -6.88 -13.96 5.92
C TYR A 8 -6.67 -14.28 7.40
N ARG A 9 -5.40 -14.42 7.82
CA ARG A 9 -5.09 -14.70 9.23
C ARG A 9 -5.40 -13.53 10.16
N HIS A 10 -5.21 -12.29 9.71
CA HIS A 10 -5.63 -11.10 10.45
C HIS A 10 -7.14 -11.11 10.71
N GLN A 11 -7.96 -11.36 9.69
CA GLN A 11 -9.40 -11.45 9.82
C GLN A 11 -9.84 -12.59 10.74
N LEU A 12 -9.22 -13.77 10.62
CA LEU A 12 -9.50 -14.89 11.53
C LEU A 12 -9.23 -14.53 12.99
N SER A 13 -8.09 -13.89 13.28
CA SER A 13 -7.78 -13.44 14.64
C SER A 13 -8.81 -12.44 15.18
N LEU A 14 -9.27 -11.49 14.36
CA LEU A 14 -10.34 -10.57 14.77
C LEU A 14 -11.68 -11.28 15.01
N MET A 15 -12.05 -12.24 14.15
CA MET A 15 -13.26 -13.05 14.34
C MET A 15 -13.19 -13.86 15.64
N SER A 16 -12.05 -14.51 15.91
CA SER A 16 -11.83 -15.25 17.15
C SER A 16 -11.85 -14.37 18.38
N ALA A 17 -11.36 -13.12 18.29
CA ALA A 17 -11.48 -12.14 19.37
C ALA A 17 -12.95 -11.80 19.66
N GLY A 18 -13.79 -11.68 18.63
CA GLY A 18 -15.22 -11.41 18.77
C GLY A 18 -16.02 -12.56 19.40
N SER A 19 -15.54 -13.80 19.27
CA SER A 19 -16.15 -15.00 19.87
C SER A 19 -15.38 -15.53 21.09
N ALA A 20 -14.46 -14.74 21.66
CA ALA A 20 -13.62 -15.18 22.77
C ALA A 20 -14.44 -15.37 24.05
N SER A 21 -14.19 -16.47 24.78
CA SER A 21 -14.90 -16.81 26.02
C SER A 21 -14.41 -16.03 27.25
N SER A 22 -13.29 -15.31 27.15
CA SER A 22 -12.73 -14.50 28.22
C SER A 22 -12.02 -13.25 27.69
N ASP A 23 -11.86 -12.25 28.56
CA ASP A 23 -11.12 -11.03 28.22
C ASP A 23 -9.64 -11.29 27.94
N GLU A 24 -9.02 -12.25 28.64
CA GLU A 24 -7.64 -12.64 28.40
C GLU A 24 -7.48 -13.24 26.99
N THR A 25 -8.36 -14.18 26.63
CA THR A 25 -8.38 -14.79 25.30
C THR A 25 -8.66 -13.76 24.20
N ARG A 26 -9.58 -12.83 24.46
CA ARG A 26 -9.88 -11.71 23.55
C ARG A 26 -8.65 -10.86 23.29
N ARG A 27 -7.91 -10.47 24.34
CA ARG A 27 -6.67 -9.69 24.24
C ARG A 27 -5.60 -10.45 23.45
N ALA A 28 -5.41 -11.74 23.72
CA ALA A 28 -4.44 -12.55 22.98
C ALA A 28 -4.73 -12.60 21.47
N PHE A 29 -6.00 -12.70 21.08
CA PHE A 29 -6.39 -12.67 19.67
C PHE A 29 -6.21 -11.29 19.03
N ILE A 30 -6.48 -10.21 19.78
CA ILE A 30 -6.21 -8.83 19.32
C ILE A 30 -4.70 -8.64 19.10
N ASP A 31 -3.85 -9.03 20.06
CA ASP A 31 -2.40 -8.95 19.92
C ASP A 31 -1.91 -9.72 18.69
N GLN A 32 -2.51 -10.87 18.41
CA GLN A 32 -2.19 -11.66 17.23
C GLN A 32 -2.64 -10.96 15.93
N ALA A 33 -3.82 -10.35 15.91
CA ALA A 33 -4.30 -9.56 14.78
C ALA A 33 -3.36 -8.37 14.49
N ASP A 34 -2.89 -7.69 15.54
CA ASP A 34 -1.96 -6.55 15.43
C ASP A 34 -0.60 -6.96 14.86
N ARG A 35 -0.08 -8.13 15.26
CA ARG A 35 1.13 -8.70 14.66
C ARG A 35 0.95 -8.95 13.16
N TYR A 36 -0.20 -9.46 12.73
CA TYR A 36 -0.48 -9.62 11.31
C TYR A 36 -0.61 -8.28 10.58
N ALA A 37 -1.25 -7.27 11.19
CA ALA A 37 -1.36 -5.93 10.64
C ALA A 37 0.02 -5.29 10.41
N SER A 38 0.94 -5.41 11.37
CA SER A 38 2.32 -4.93 11.20
C SER A 38 3.03 -5.61 10.02
N ARG A 39 2.85 -6.93 9.87
CA ARG A 39 3.43 -7.68 8.74
C ARG A 39 2.80 -7.31 7.39
N ILE A 40 1.50 -7.04 7.36
CA ILE A 40 0.80 -6.53 6.17
C ILE A 40 1.38 -5.20 5.74
N ASN A 41 1.57 -4.27 6.69
CA ASN A 41 2.17 -2.96 6.41
C ASN A 41 3.59 -3.10 5.85
N HIS A 42 4.42 -3.92 6.49
CA HIS A 42 5.79 -4.18 6.00
C HIS A 42 5.80 -4.80 4.59
N ALA A 43 4.95 -5.79 4.34
CA ALA A 43 4.86 -6.44 3.02
C ALA A 43 4.26 -5.52 1.94
N SER A 44 3.40 -4.58 2.31
CA SER A 44 2.77 -3.61 1.41
C SER A 44 3.73 -2.47 1.04
N VAL A 45 4.54 -2.00 2.01
CA VAL A 45 5.55 -0.96 1.82
C VAL A 45 6.80 -1.49 1.13
N GLY A 46 7.15 -2.76 1.35
CA GLY A 46 8.30 -3.43 0.72
C GLY A 46 8.15 -3.69 -0.78
N ARG A 47 7.01 -3.38 -1.40
CA ARG A 47 6.94 -3.30 -2.87
C ARG A 47 7.52 -1.95 -3.29
N PRO A 48 8.66 -1.89 -4.01
CA PRO A 48 9.03 -0.65 -4.67
C PRO A 48 7.86 -0.28 -5.58
N ALA A 49 7.26 0.89 -5.35
CA ALA A 49 6.36 1.48 -6.31
C ALA A 49 7.11 1.40 -7.64
N LYS A 50 6.60 0.61 -8.61
CA LYS A 50 7.08 0.67 -9.98
C LYS A 50 6.88 2.11 -10.40
N SER A 51 7.91 2.92 -10.26
CA SER A 51 7.90 4.31 -10.68
C SER A 51 7.52 4.29 -12.15
N PRO A 52 6.44 4.98 -12.58
CA PRO A 52 6.15 5.16 -14.00
C PRO A 52 7.13 6.20 -14.57
N ARG A 53 8.44 5.93 -14.46
CA ARG A 53 9.50 6.72 -15.08
C ARG A 53 9.81 6.08 -16.42
N ARG A 54 9.13 6.54 -17.48
CA ARG A 54 9.70 6.72 -18.85
C ARG A 54 8.65 6.89 -19.96
N TYR A 55 7.61 7.73 -19.84
CA TYR A 55 6.85 8.14 -21.04
C TYR A 55 6.35 9.60 -21.07
N LEU A 56 6.97 10.51 -20.33
CA LEU A 56 6.72 11.96 -20.42
C LEU A 56 8.12 12.59 -20.21
N LEU A 57 8.82 13.23 -21.15
CA LEU A 57 8.42 14.15 -22.19
C LEU A 57 9.48 14.16 -23.32
N ARG A 58 9.26 13.38 -24.39
CA ARG A 58 9.91 13.60 -25.71
C ARG A 58 9.01 14.53 -26.53
N SER A 59 8.70 15.72 -26.03
CA SER A 59 7.91 16.72 -26.78
C SER A 59 8.18 18.18 -26.39
N ALA A 60 9.34 18.48 -25.78
CA ALA A 60 9.75 19.87 -25.55
C ALA A 60 10.41 20.54 -26.77
N ARG A 61 10.16 20.05 -28.00
CA ARG A 61 10.85 20.52 -29.22
C ARG A 61 10.01 21.38 -30.16
N SER A 62 8.79 21.77 -29.81
CA SER A 62 7.87 22.47 -30.74
C SER A 62 7.35 23.84 -30.31
N ILE A 63 7.62 24.33 -29.09
CA ILE A 63 6.99 25.58 -28.60
C ILE A 63 7.90 26.82 -28.80
N LEU A 64 9.22 26.65 -28.94
CA LEU A 64 10.15 27.79 -29.05
C LEU A 64 10.22 28.42 -30.46
N GLY A 65 9.45 27.93 -31.43
CA GLY A 65 9.49 28.40 -32.82
C GLY A 65 8.45 29.47 -33.19
N LEU A 66 7.48 29.77 -32.31
CA LEU A 66 6.35 30.65 -32.64
C LEU A 66 6.39 32.02 -31.96
N ALA A 67 7.38 32.27 -31.09
CA ALA A 67 7.52 33.58 -30.44
C ALA A 67 8.19 34.64 -31.35
N SER A 68 8.81 34.25 -32.46
CA SER A 68 9.60 35.15 -33.31
C SER A 68 8.81 35.97 -34.34
N ARG A 69 7.48 35.96 -34.32
CA ARG A 69 6.65 36.63 -35.35
C ARG A 69 5.76 37.77 -34.87
N PHE A 70 5.76 38.11 -33.57
CA PHE A 70 4.82 39.11 -33.03
C PHE A 70 5.47 40.19 -32.13
N ALA A 71 6.78 40.40 -32.28
CA ALA A 71 7.46 41.57 -31.74
C ALA A 71 8.04 42.38 -32.91
N ALA A 72 7.15 43.14 -33.58
CA ALA A 72 7.48 44.18 -34.55
C ALA A 72 6.63 45.41 -34.21
#